data_AF-A0A2N1Q017-F1
#
_entry.id   AF-A0A2N1Q017-F1
#
_cell.length_a   1.000
_cell.length_b   1.000
_cell.length_c   1.000
_cell.angle_alpha   90.00
_cell.angle_beta   90.00
_cell.angle_gamma   90.00
#
_symmetry.space_group_name_H-M   'P 1'
#
loop_
_entity.id
_entity.type
_entity.pdbx_description
1 polymer ?
#
loop_
_entity_poly.entity_id
_entity_poly.type
_entity_poly.pdbx_seq_one_letter_code
_entity_poly.pdbx_strand_id
1 'polypeptide(L)'
;MLHEAKLKETAVILLDFELGIGSHDDAVGITLEALVDAKKLAEKDGRALAIVAYVCGTDKDHQNLESSEKRLKDAGIIVAKTNAHAAMIAQELVKGVKA
;
A
#
# COMPACT_ATOMS: atom_id res chain seq x y z
N MET A 1 -1.47 4.95 9.05
CA MET A 1 -2.05 3.67 8.58
C MET A 1 -3.00 3.04 9.58
N LEU A 2 -2.55 2.55 10.75
CA LEU A 2 -3.46 1.84 11.69
C LEU A 2 -4.61 2.71 12.23
N HIS A 3 -4.38 4.02 12.40
CA HIS A 3 -5.46 4.96 12.75
C HIS A 3 -6.51 5.01 11.64
N GLU A 4 -6.10 5.32 10.40
CA GLU A 4 -6.97 5.35 9.22
C GLU A 4 -7.76 4.06 8.99
N ALA A 5 -7.16 2.89 9.25
CA ALA A 5 -7.84 1.61 9.10
C ALA A 5 -9.06 1.42 10.05
N LYS A 6 -9.06 2.13 11.19
CA LYS A 6 -10.17 2.13 12.17
C LYS A 6 -11.32 3.04 11.74
N LEU A 7 -11.04 4.01 10.88
CA LEU A 7 -12.04 4.96 10.41
C LEU A 7 -12.97 4.27 9.42
N LYS A 8 -14.28 4.47 9.59
CA LYS A 8 -15.30 3.78 8.78
C LYS A 8 -15.41 4.38 7.39
N GLU A 9 -15.09 5.66 7.27
CA GLU A 9 -15.03 6.45 6.05
C GLU A 9 -13.83 6.11 5.16
N THR A 10 -12.81 5.42 5.71
CA THR A 10 -11.60 5.07 4.96
C THR A 10 -11.84 3.79 4.16
N ALA A 11 -12.00 3.95 2.85
CA ALA A 11 -12.14 2.85 1.89
C ALA A 11 -10.79 2.33 1.35
N VAL A 12 -9.81 3.23 1.19
CA VAL A 12 -8.52 2.93 0.56
C VAL A 12 -7.39 3.60 1.33
N ILE A 13 -6.31 2.86 1.59
CA ILE A 13 -5.01 3.44 1.96
C ILE A 13 -4.12 3.42 0.71
N LEU A 14 -3.70 4.60 0.25
CA LEU A 14 -2.81 4.79 -0.89
C LEU A 14 -1.41 5.16 -0.39
N LEU A 15 -0.38 4.46 -0.87
CA LEU A 15 1.01 4.65 -0.45
C LEU A 15 1.96 4.73 -1.64
N ASP A 16 3.04 5.48 -1.45
CA ASP A 16 4.19 5.51 -2.33
C ASP A 16 5.46 5.17 -1.53
N PHE A 17 6.29 4.29 -2.07
CA PHE A 17 7.55 3.86 -1.47
C PHE A 17 8.71 4.37 -2.32
N GLU A 18 9.45 5.35 -1.79
CA GLU A 18 10.63 5.89 -2.45
C GLU A 18 11.88 5.08 -2.10
N LEU A 19 12.59 4.59 -3.12
CA LEU A 19 13.88 3.91 -3.00
C LEU A 19 15.04 4.86 -3.34
N GLY A 20 16.26 4.37 -3.10
CA GLY A 20 17.48 5.08 -3.44
C GLY A 20 18.13 5.80 -2.27
N ILE A 21 19.03 6.73 -2.58
CA ILE A 21 19.90 7.39 -1.61
C ILE A 21 19.07 8.33 -0.73
N GLY A 22 19.17 8.16 0.59
CA GLY A 22 18.43 8.95 1.57
C GLY A 22 17.11 8.32 2.01
N SER A 23 16.64 7.28 1.32
CA SER A 23 15.52 6.45 1.75
C SER A 23 15.95 5.42 2.81
N HIS A 24 14.97 4.85 3.49
CA HIS A 24 15.20 3.75 4.43
C HIS A 24 15.74 2.51 3.69
N ASP A 25 16.65 1.76 4.32
CA ASP A 25 17.29 0.56 3.75
C ASP A 25 16.29 -0.56 3.40
N ASP A 26 15.18 -0.62 4.15
CA ASP A 26 14.06 -1.52 3.88
C ASP A 26 12.70 -0.87 4.22
N ALA A 27 12.29 0.14 3.42
CA ALA A 27 11.03 0.86 3.65
C ALA A 27 9.79 -0.08 3.60
N VAL A 28 9.79 -1.04 2.67
CA VAL A 28 8.70 -2.03 2.57
C VAL A 28 8.67 -2.92 3.81
N GLY A 29 9.81 -3.45 4.25
CA GLY A 29 9.83 -4.39 5.38
C GLY A 29 9.34 -3.83 6.68
N ILE A 30 9.76 -2.62 7.03
CA ILE A 30 9.33 -2.00 8.29
C ILE A 30 7.82 -1.66 8.29
N THR A 31 7.17 -1.61 7.13
CA THR A 31 5.76 -1.25 6.99
C THR A 31 4.82 -2.45 6.79
N LEU A 32 5.34 -3.59 6.32
CA LEU A 32 4.52 -4.78 5.97
C LEU A 32 3.60 -5.24 7.09
N GLU A 33 4.10 -5.33 8.32
CA GLU A 33 3.28 -5.77 9.47
C GLU A 33 2.10 -4.83 9.70
N ALA A 34 2.35 -3.51 9.68
CA ALA A 34 1.30 -2.51 9.85
C ALA A 34 0.26 -2.52 8.71
N LEU A 35 0.67 -2.88 7.48
CA LEU A 35 -0.22 -3.00 6.32
C LEU A 35 -1.15 -4.22 6.47
N VAL A 36 -0.60 -5.35 6.91
CA VAL A 36 -1.37 -6.57 7.19
C VAL A 36 -2.35 -6.33 8.35
N ASP A 37 -1.90 -5.65 9.40
CA ASP A 37 -2.74 -5.32 10.56
C ASP A 37 -3.85 -4.32 10.22
N ALA A 38 -3.59 -3.36 9.33
CA ALA A 38 -4.62 -2.45 8.83
C ALA A 38 -5.76 -3.21 8.15
N LYS A 39 -5.45 -4.19 7.28
CA LYS A 39 -6.46 -5.04 6.63
C LYS A 39 -7.26 -5.85 7.65
N LYS A 40 -6.56 -6.54 8.57
CA LYS A 40 -7.19 -7.34 9.63
C LYS A 40 -8.11 -6.51 10.52
N LEU A 41 -7.76 -5.26 10.80
CA LEU A 41 -8.55 -4.38 11.65
C LEU A 41 -9.86 -3.98 10.98
N ALA A 42 -9.83 -3.64 9.70
CA ALA A 42 -11.04 -3.39 8.93
C ALA A 42 -11.91 -4.66 8.79
N GLU A 43 -11.30 -5.82 8.55
CA GLU A 43 -11.99 -7.11 8.47
C GLU A 43 -12.72 -7.46 9.77
N LYS A 44 -12.10 -7.20 10.93
CA LYS A 44 -12.74 -7.38 12.26
C LYS A 44 -13.98 -6.52 12.44
N ASP A 45 -14.05 -5.36 11.79
CA ASP A 45 -15.21 -4.48 11.77
C ASP A 45 -16.22 -4.84 10.65
N GLY A 46 -16.02 -5.97 9.95
CA GLY A 46 -16.86 -6.39 8.83
C GLY A 46 -16.73 -5.52 7.58
N ARG A 47 -15.64 -4.76 7.45
CA ARG A 47 -15.35 -3.88 6.31
C ARG A 47 -14.22 -4.46 5.46
N ALA A 48 -14.27 -4.18 4.16
CA ALA A 48 -13.12 -4.36 3.29
C ALA A 48 -12.31 -3.07 3.25
N LEU A 49 -11.00 -3.15 3.47
CA LEU A 49 -10.06 -2.04 3.30
C LEU A 49 -9.07 -2.40 2.19
N ALA A 50 -9.11 -1.65 1.09
CA ALA A 50 -8.14 -1.82 0.02
C ALA A 50 -6.86 -1.06 0.36
N ILE A 51 -5.72 -1.63 -0.02
CA ILE A 51 -4.42 -0.96 0.06
C ILE A 51 -3.81 -0.97 -1.33
N VAL A 52 -3.45 0.22 -1.82
CA VAL A 52 -2.81 0.43 -3.11
C VAL A 52 -1.44 1.05 -2.84
N ALA A 53 -0.41 0.52 -3.48
CA ALA A 53 0.95 0.99 -3.36
C ALA A 53 1.57 1.24 -4.75
N TYR A 54 2.55 2.13 -4.80
CA TYR A 54 3.51 2.26 -5.89
C TYR A 54 4.91 2.30 -5.27
N VAL A 55 5.91 1.80 -6.01
CA VAL A 55 7.32 1.83 -5.59
C VAL A 55 8.07 2.69 -6.59
N CYS A 56 8.50 3.88 -6.15
CA CYS A 56 9.33 4.78 -6.92
C CYS A 56 10.80 4.42 -6.74
N GLY A 57 11.43 3.89 -7.77
CA GLY A 57 12.83 3.50 -7.72
C GLY A 57 13.30 2.85 -9.02
N THR A 58 14.51 2.31 -8.97
CA THR A 58 15.19 1.64 -10.08
C THR A 58 15.69 0.26 -9.68
N ASP A 59 16.03 -0.55 -10.67
CA ASP A 59 16.68 -1.85 -10.49
C ASP A 59 18.09 -1.76 -9.87
N LYS A 60 18.67 -0.55 -9.82
CA LYS A 60 20.00 -0.27 -9.24
C LYS A 60 19.95 0.17 -7.79
N ASP A 61 18.77 0.47 -7.25
CA ASP A 61 18.64 0.88 -5.87
C ASP A 61 18.90 -0.29 -4.91
N HIS A 62 19.62 0.00 -3.82
CA HIS A 62 20.11 -1.02 -2.87
C HIS A 62 18.97 -1.78 -2.17
N GLN A 63 17.78 -1.18 -2.06
CA GLN A 63 16.59 -1.80 -1.50
C GLN A 63 15.96 -2.87 -2.41
N ASN A 64 16.39 -2.94 -3.68
CA ASN A 64 15.88 -3.84 -4.71
C ASN A 64 14.38 -3.62 -5.02
N LEU A 65 14.12 -2.95 -6.15
CA LEU A 65 12.77 -2.64 -6.64
C LEU A 65 11.88 -3.89 -6.79
N GLU A 66 12.39 -4.94 -7.45
CA GLU A 66 11.61 -6.17 -7.71
C GLU A 66 11.23 -6.87 -6.40
N SER A 67 12.16 -6.98 -5.47
CA SER A 67 11.92 -7.57 -4.14
C SER A 67 10.88 -6.76 -3.36
N SER A 68 10.99 -5.43 -3.38
CA SER A 68 10.05 -4.51 -2.73
C SER A 68 8.62 -4.69 -3.26
N GLU A 69 8.44 -4.68 -4.58
CA GLU A 69 7.14 -4.93 -5.19
C GLU A 69 6.61 -6.33 -4.90
N LYS A 70 7.45 -7.36 -4.96
CA LYS A 70 7.06 -8.75 -4.73
C LYS A 70 6.52 -8.92 -3.31
N ARG A 71 7.20 -8.38 -2.31
CA ARG A 71 6.78 -8.48 -0.91
C ARG A 71 5.43 -7.79 -0.65
N LEU A 72 5.19 -6.64 -1.28
CA LEU A 72 3.89 -5.97 -1.22
C LEU A 72 2.79 -6.83 -1.87
N LYS A 73 3.05 -7.38 -3.06
CA LYS A 73 2.11 -8.27 -3.77
C LYS A 73 1.80 -9.53 -2.94
N ASP A 74 2.82 -10.16 -2.36
CA ASP A 74 2.69 -11.35 -1.50
C ASP A 74 1.85 -11.06 -0.23
N ALA A 75 1.87 -9.82 0.28
CA ALA A 75 1.01 -9.36 1.38
C ALA A 75 -0.44 -9.02 0.94
N GLY A 76 -0.77 -9.23 -0.33
CA GLY A 76 -2.07 -8.93 -0.91
C GLY A 76 -2.36 -7.43 -1.02
N ILE A 77 -1.32 -6.63 -1.28
CA ILE A 77 -1.41 -5.20 -1.60
C ILE A 77 -1.45 -5.04 -3.11
N ILE A 78 -2.28 -4.12 -3.60
CA ILE A 78 -2.35 -3.80 -5.03
C ILE A 78 -1.16 -2.91 -5.39
N VAL A 79 -0.20 -3.42 -6.16
CA VAL A 79 0.97 -2.63 -6.59
C VAL A 79 0.77 -2.09 -8.00
N ALA A 80 0.68 -0.78 -8.11
CA ALA A 80 0.51 -0.05 -9.36
C ALA A 80 1.84 0.20 -10.07
N LYS A 81 1.76 0.43 -11.39
CA LYS A 81 2.94 0.69 -12.24
C LYS A 81 3.51 2.10 -12.11
N THR A 82 2.68 3.07 -11.73
CA THR A 82 3.05 4.49 -11.55
C THR A 82 2.20 5.06 -10.43
N ASN A 83 2.62 6.18 -9.84
CA ASN A 83 1.82 6.92 -8.86
C ASN A 83 0.44 7.35 -9.44
N ALA A 84 0.38 7.79 -10.70
CA ALA A 84 -0.86 8.15 -11.38
C ALA A 84 -1.79 6.93 -11.52
N HIS A 85 -1.24 5.76 -11.84
CA HIS A 85 -2.01 4.53 -11.88
C HIS A 85 -2.52 4.13 -10.49
N ALA A 86 -1.70 4.31 -9.45
CA ALA A 86 -2.11 4.07 -8.06
C ALA A 86 -3.30 4.95 -7.64
N ALA A 87 -3.25 6.24 -7.98
CA ALA A 87 -4.34 7.18 -7.75
C ALA A 87 -5.63 6.81 -8.52
N MET A 88 -5.51 6.40 -9.78
CA MET A 88 -6.66 5.94 -10.57
C MET A 88 -7.30 4.68 -9.98
N ILE A 89 -6.49 3.70 -9.54
CA ILE A 89 -7.01 2.49 -8.85
C ILE A 89 -7.75 2.90 -7.58
N ALA A 90 -7.15 3.77 -6.76
CA ALA A 90 -7.78 4.24 -5.53
C ALA A 90 -9.12 4.96 -5.80
N GLN A 91 -9.17 5.82 -6.83
CA GLN A 91 -10.40 6.49 -7.25
C GLN A 91 -11.50 5.49 -7.61
N GLU A 92 -11.21 4.48 -8.44
CA GLU A 92 -12.20 3.49 -8.86
C GLU A 92 -12.70 2.63 -7.70
N LEU A 93 -11.80 2.26 -6.77
CA LEU A 93 -12.17 1.55 -5.55
C LEU A 93 -13.14 2.37 -4.68
N VAL A 94 -12.86 3.66 -4.47
CA VAL A 94 -13.73 4.54 -3.68
C VAL A 94 -15.10 4.69 -4.33
N LYS A 95 -15.20 4.84 -5.66
CA LYS A 95 -16.49 4.92 -6.38
C LYS A 95 -17.36 3.66 -6.20
N GLY A 96 -16.73 2.49 -6.05
CA GLY A 96 -17.41 1.22 -5.84
C GLY A 96 -18.00 1.04 -4.44
N VAL A 97 -17.60 1.87 -3.47
CA VAL A 97 -18.13 1.83 -2.10
C VAL A 97 -19.47 2.56 -2.04
N LYS A 98 -20.50 1.88 -1.52
CA LYS A 98 -21.78 2.53 -1.19
C LYS A 98 -21.63 3.19 0.17
N ALA A 99 -21.97 4.49 0.23
CA ALA A 99 -22.01 5.28 1.47
C ALA A 99 -23.04 4.74 2.46
#